data_AF-A0A329ULU1-F1
#
_entry.id   AF-A0A329ULU1-F1
#
_cell.length_a   1.000
_cell.length_b   1.000
_cell.length_c   1.000
_cell.angle_alpha   90.00
_cell.angle_beta   90.00
_cell.angle_gamma   90.00
#
_symmetry.space_group_name_H-M   'P 1'
#
loop_
_entity.id
_entity.type
_entity.pdbx_description
1 polymer ?
#
loop_
_entity_poly.entity_id
_entity_poly.type
_entity_poly.pdbx_seq_one_letter_code
_entity_poly.pdbx_strand_id
1 'polypeptide(L)'
;MKKTRRFVALLLAAVLALALFTACGAAEQPQSAIGKVYEDWFVEQINSKRPGKPVQKVDVKHSEMRTALAKISEDGKFKARDGGDHEANGCGFGESWYWMILSDPIALNVSGESTVEAVKLTLENLTQYGPAYFVDKKQLSRIDEYDIVTHVMDDKTYVAVYLHLEEAKS
;
A
#
# COMPACT_ATOMS: atom_id res chain seq x y z
N MET A 1 46.74 -8.56 -25.58
CA MET A 1 45.29 -8.28 -25.69
C MET A 1 44.47 -9.46 -25.15
N LYS A 2 44.25 -9.57 -23.83
CA LYS A 2 43.45 -10.68 -23.24
C LYS A 2 42.51 -10.28 -22.08
N LYS A 3 42.53 -9.02 -21.63
CA LYS A 3 41.73 -8.57 -20.46
C LYS A 3 40.42 -7.85 -20.83
N THR A 4 40.27 -7.32 -22.04
CA THR A 4 39.07 -6.56 -22.45
C THR A 4 37.89 -7.42 -22.91
N ARG A 5 38.13 -8.66 -23.36
CA ARG A 5 37.06 -9.57 -23.80
C ARG A 5 36.22 -10.15 -22.66
N ARG A 6 36.75 -10.19 -21.43
CA ARG A 6 36.02 -10.70 -20.24
C ARG A 6 35.06 -9.67 -19.65
N PHE A 7 35.41 -8.38 -19.69
CA PHE A 7 34.53 -7.31 -19.20
C PHE A 7 33.29 -7.12 -20.08
N VAL A 8 33.44 -7.23 -21.41
CA VAL A 8 32.31 -7.12 -22.34
C VAL A 8 31.32 -8.28 -22.17
N ALA A 9 31.82 -9.50 -21.94
CA ALA A 9 30.97 -10.65 -21.68
C ALA A 9 30.22 -10.57 -20.34
N LEU A 10 30.86 -10.04 -19.28
CA LEU A 10 30.22 -9.83 -17.98
C LEU A 10 29.17 -8.70 -18.03
N LEU A 11 29.43 -7.63 -18.77
CA LEU A 11 28.45 -6.56 -19.00
C LEU A 11 27.25 -7.06 -19.80
N LEU A 12 27.47 -7.87 -20.85
CA LEU A 12 26.36 -8.47 -21.61
C LEU A 12 25.52 -9.42 -20.77
N ALA A 13 26.12 -10.21 -19.88
CA ALA A 13 25.38 -11.10 -18.98
C ALA A 13 24.53 -10.31 -17.96
N ALA A 14 25.04 -9.19 -17.45
CA ALA A 14 24.29 -8.29 -16.58
C ALA A 14 23.12 -7.60 -17.30
N VAL A 15 23.31 -7.21 -18.57
CA VAL A 15 22.23 -6.63 -19.41
C VAL A 15 21.19 -7.69 -19.79
N LEU A 16 21.59 -8.94 -20.02
CA LEU A 16 20.65 -10.04 -20.25
C LEU A 16 19.80 -10.36 -19.01
N ALA A 17 20.38 -10.30 -17.80
CA ALA A 17 19.64 -10.50 -16.56
C ALA A 17 18.60 -9.38 -16.32
N LEU A 18 18.88 -8.15 -16.76
CA LEU A 18 17.93 -7.04 -16.69
C LEU A 18 16.78 -7.19 -17.69
N ALA A 19 17.04 -7.79 -18.86
CA ALA A 19 16.04 -8.00 -19.91
C ALA A 19 15.12 -9.22 -19.68
N LEU A 20 15.51 -10.18 -18.83
CA LEU A 20 14.71 -11.39 -18.56
C LEU A 20 13.64 -11.19 -17.46
N PHE A 21 13.61 -10.04 -16.78
CA PHE A 21 12.54 -9.73 -15.81
C PHE A 21 11.27 -9.13 -16.46
N THR A 22 11.22 -8.96 -17.78
CA THR A 22 10.07 -8.34 -18.47
C THR A 22 9.30 -9.30 -19.39
N ALA A 23 9.56 -10.61 -19.28
CA ALA A 23 8.83 -11.61 -20.05
C ALA A 23 8.41 -12.80 -19.17
N CYS A 24 7.46 -12.57 -18.26
CA CYS A 24 6.58 -13.64 -17.78
C CYS A 24 5.24 -13.03 -17.34
N GLY A 25 4.16 -13.50 -17.94
CA GLY A 25 2.81 -13.00 -17.71
C GLY A 25 2.37 -13.16 -16.26
N ALA A 26 1.46 -12.28 -15.84
CA ALA A 26 0.71 -12.38 -14.58
C ALA A 26 1.56 -12.60 -13.31
N ALA A 27 2.80 -12.14 -13.28
CA ALA A 27 3.54 -11.99 -12.03
C ALA A 27 3.04 -10.73 -11.34
N GLU A 28 2.52 -10.88 -10.12
CA GLU A 28 2.20 -9.77 -9.25
C GLU A 28 3.39 -8.80 -9.21
N GLN A 29 3.12 -7.51 -9.42
CA GLN A 29 4.17 -6.49 -9.35
C GLN A 29 4.87 -6.62 -7.99
N PRO A 30 6.19 -6.87 -7.95
CA PRO A 30 6.90 -6.93 -6.68
C PRO A 30 6.73 -5.59 -5.97
N GLN A 31 6.41 -5.64 -4.68
CA GLN A 31 6.24 -4.47 -3.84
C GLN A 31 7.50 -3.60 -3.88
N SER A 32 7.33 -2.27 -3.90
CA SER A 32 8.47 -1.37 -3.95
C SER A 32 9.31 -1.45 -2.66
N ALA A 33 10.61 -1.13 -2.75
CA ALA A 33 11.50 -1.19 -1.57
C ALA A 33 10.99 -0.31 -0.42
N ILE A 34 10.54 0.92 -0.71
CA ILE A 34 9.93 1.81 0.29
C ILE A 34 8.57 1.28 0.76
N GLY A 35 7.80 0.66 -0.14
CA GLY A 35 6.56 -0.02 0.21
C GLY A 35 6.75 -1.14 1.23
N LYS A 36 7.83 -1.92 1.10
CA LYS A 36 8.17 -2.96 2.07
C LYS A 36 8.58 -2.38 3.42
N VAL A 37 9.41 -1.32 3.43
CA VAL A 37 9.78 -0.62 4.67
C VAL A 37 8.54 -0.08 5.39
N TYR A 38 7.60 0.50 4.63
CA TYR A 38 6.34 0.98 5.17
C TYR A 38 5.50 -0.15 5.74
N GLU A 39 5.33 -1.26 5.02
CA GLU A 39 4.57 -2.41 5.54
C GLU A 39 5.18 -2.97 6.82
N ASP A 40 6.49 -3.23 6.84
CA ASP A 40 7.17 -3.79 8.01
C ASP A 40 6.97 -2.87 9.23
N TRP A 41 7.14 -1.54 9.05
CA TRP A 41 6.89 -0.54 10.10
C TRP A 41 5.42 -0.49 10.53
N PHE A 42 4.49 -0.51 9.58
CA PHE A 42 3.05 -0.41 9.82
C PHE A 42 2.53 -1.60 10.62
N VAL A 43 2.98 -2.81 10.28
CA VAL A 43 2.66 -4.06 10.98
C VAL A 43 3.24 -4.07 12.39
N GLU A 44 4.46 -3.56 12.58
CA GLU A 44 5.03 -3.36 13.91
C GLU A 44 4.14 -2.44 14.76
N GLN A 45 3.65 -1.34 14.18
CA GLN A 45 2.75 -0.43 14.91
C GLN A 45 1.45 -1.11 15.35
N ILE A 46 0.81 -1.91 14.48
CA ILE A 46 -0.41 -2.65 14.83
C ILE A 46 -0.13 -3.68 15.93
N ASN A 47 0.87 -4.53 15.73
CA ASN A 47 1.20 -5.61 16.67
C ASN A 47 1.64 -5.06 18.04
N SER A 48 2.23 -3.86 18.10
CA SER A 48 2.53 -3.20 19.38
C SER A 48 1.29 -2.85 20.22
N LYS A 49 0.11 -2.76 19.59
CA LYS A 49 -1.16 -2.39 20.22
C LYS A 49 -2.10 -3.58 20.45
N ARG A 50 -1.90 -4.70 19.75
CA ARG A 50 -2.74 -5.89 19.85
C ARG A 50 -2.14 -6.92 20.81
N PRO A 51 -2.71 -7.10 22.02
CA PRO A 51 -2.30 -8.20 22.88
C PRO A 51 -2.82 -9.53 22.30
N GLY A 52 -1.93 -10.47 22.00
CA GLY A 52 -2.30 -11.82 21.56
C GLY A 52 -1.78 -12.18 20.17
N LYS A 53 -2.70 -12.55 19.26
CA LYS A 53 -2.34 -13.06 17.92
C LYS A 53 -1.84 -11.90 17.05
N PRO A 54 -0.71 -12.07 16.33
CA PRO A 54 -0.26 -11.11 15.34
C PRO A 54 -1.32 -10.85 14.27
N VAL A 55 -1.35 -9.63 13.74
CA VAL A 55 -2.20 -9.25 12.60
C VAL A 55 -1.88 -10.12 11.38
N GLN A 56 -2.91 -10.50 10.64
CA GLN A 56 -2.85 -11.41 9.50
C GLN A 56 -2.82 -10.63 8.19
N LYS A 57 -1.86 -10.94 7.31
CA LYS A 57 -1.88 -10.44 5.93
C LYS A 57 -2.92 -11.23 5.14
N VAL A 58 -3.77 -10.54 4.41
CA VAL A 58 -4.80 -11.11 3.52
C VAL A 58 -4.75 -10.44 2.14
N ASP A 59 -5.56 -10.89 1.19
CA ASP A 59 -5.65 -10.33 -0.17
C ASP A 59 -7.09 -10.00 -0.60
N VAL A 60 -8.03 -9.95 0.35
CA VAL A 60 -9.49 -9.81 0.13
C VAL A 60 -9.84 -8.64 -0.81
N LYS A 61 -9.14 -7.51 -0.66
CA LYS A 61 -9.34 -6.27 -1.44
C LYS A 61 -8.16 -5.90 -2.32
N HIS A 62 -7.20 -6.81 -2.49
CA HIS A 62 -5.93 -6.55 -3.18
C HIS A 62 -6.13 -6.07 -4.63
N SER A 63 -6.99 -6.77 -5.38
CA SER A 63 -7.26 -6.43 -6.79
C SER A 63 -7.99 -5.09 -6.94
N GLU A 64 -8.88 -4.75 -6.01
CA GLU A 64 -9.58 -3.47 -5.98
C GLU A 64 -8.59 -2.33 -5.72
N MET A 65 -7.72 -2.48 -4.72
CA MET A 65 -6.65 -1.53 -4.42
C MET A 65 -5.68 -1.36 -5.59
N ARG A 66 -5.26 -2.43 -6.27
CA ARG A 66 -4.43 -2.33 -7.49
C ARG A 66 -5.14 -1.53 -8.59
N THR A 67 -6.42 -1.81 -8.81
CA THR A 67 -7.23 -1.11 -9.82
C THR A 67 -7.38 0.38 -9.49
N ALA A 68 -7.57 0.70 -8.22
CA ALA A 68 -7.68 2.07 -7.74
C ALA A 68 -6.37 2.84 -7.91
N LEU A 69 -5.24 2.25 -7.52
CA LEU A 69 -3.90 2.86 -7.68
C LEU A 69 -3.56 3.13 -9.16
N ALA A 70 -4.01 2.27 -10.08
CA ALA A 70 -3.82 2.47 -11.52
C ALA A 70 -4.60 3.67 -12.10
N LYS A 71 -5.54 4.26 -11.34
CA LYS A 71 -6.27 5.48 -11.72
C LYS A 71 -5.54 6.77 -11.33
N ILE A 72 -4.43 6.67 -10.60
CA ILE A 72 -3.60 7.83 -10.27
C ILE A 72 -2.99 8.36 -11.57
N SER A 73 -3.25 9.63 -11.90
CA SER A 73 -2.67 10.30 -13.05
C SER A 73 -1.19 10.63 -12.83
N GLU A 74 -0.46 10.92 -13.91
CA GLU A 74 0.97 11.29 -13.88
C GLU A 74 1.30 12.45 -12.91
N ASP A 75 0.36 13.39 -12.72
CA ASP A 75 0.49 14.49 -11.75
C ASP A 75 0.18 14.07 -10.29
N GLY A 76 -0.06 12.78 -10.04
CA GLY A 76 -0.27 12.17 -8.74
C GLY A 76 -1.68 12.32 -8.19
N LYS A 77 -2.70 12.51 -9.04
CA LYS A 77 -4.07 12.80 -8.61
C LYS A 77 -5.07 11.73 -9.02
N PHE A 78 -6.20 11.68 -8.35
CA PHE A 78 -7.30 10.76 -8.67
C PHE A 78 -8.65 11.36 -8.21
N LYS A 79 -9.77 10.73 -8.59
CA LYS A 79 -11.09 11.12 -8.09
C LYS A 79 -11.36 10.50 -6.73
N ALA A 80 -11.85 11.28 -5.77
CA ALA A 80 -12.05 10.80 -4.40
C ALA A 80 -12.88 9.51 -4.30
N ARG A 81 -13.90 9.34 -5.15
CA ARG A 81 -14.73 8.12 -5.23
C ARG A 81 -13.95 6.84 -5.60
N ASP A 82 -12.77 6.99 -6.20
CA ASP A 82 -11.90 5.89 -6.57
C ASP A 82 -10.83 5.63 -5.48
N GLY A 83 -10.81 6.45 -4.43
CA GLY A 83 -9.76 6.48 -3.41
C GLY A 83 -9.89 5.50 -2.27
N GLY A 84 -11.01 4.77 -2.18
CA GLY A 84 -11.26 3.86 -1.09
C GLY A 84 -12.68 3.32 -1.10
N ASP A 85 -12.88 2.32 -0.26
CA ASP A 85 -14.18 1.75 0.03
C ASP A 85 -14.21 1.34 1.50
N HIS A 86 -15.40 1.26 2.07
CA HIS A 86 -15.58 0.84 3.45
C HIS A 86 -16.92 0.14 3.62
N GLU A 87 -17.00 -0.71 4.63
CA GLU A 87 -18.26 -1.34 4.97
C GLU A 87 -19.28 -0.31 5.47
N ALA A 88 -20.57 -0.51 5.15
CA ALA A 88 -21.63 0.44 5.46
C ALA A 88 -21.91 0.59 6.98
N ASN A 89 -21.36 -0.31 7.81
CA ASN A 89 -21.54 -0.32 9.27
C ASN A 89 -20.86 0.87 9.99
N GLY A 90 -20.14 1.74 9.25
CA GLY A 90 -19.65 3.03 9.72
C GLY A 90 -18.56 2.93 10.79
N CYS A 91 -18.24 4.07 11.43
CA CYS A 91 -17.20 4.21 12.48
C CYS A 91 -17.57 3.57 13.83
N GLY A 92 -18.44 2.56 13.84
CA GLY A 92 -18.95 1.91 15.05
C GLY A 92 -17.93 0.97 15.72
N PHE A 93 -18.34 0.38 16.84
CA PHE A 93 -17.58 -0.66 17.54
C PHE A 93 -17.92 -2.09 17.06
N GLY A 94 -18.73 -2.24 16.01
CA GLY A 94 -18.98 -3.52 15.34
C GLY A 94 -17.83 -3.93 14.43
N GLU A 95 -17.85 -5.18 13.97
CA GLU A 95 -16.95 -5.68 12.92
C GLU A 95 -17.05 -4.80 11.67
N SER A 96 -15.90 -4.45 11.08
CA SER A 96 -15.87 -3.59 9.90
C SER A 96 -14.56 -3.74 9.14
N TRP A 97 -14.59 -3.34 7.87
CA TRP A 97 -13.39 -3.22 7.04
C TRP A 97 -13.43 -1.93 6.23
N TYR A 98 -12.26 -1.47 5.83
CA TYR A 98 -12.10 -0.41 4.84
C TYR A 98 -10.77 -0.56 4.13
N TRP A 99 -10.68 0.00 2.93
CA TRP A 99 -9.40 0.23 2.27
C TRP A 99 -9.37 1.64 1.68
N MET A 100 -8.19 2.24 1.61
CA MET A 100 -8.02 3.53 0.94
C MET A 100 -6.60 3.74 0.42
N ILE A 101 -6.47 4.55 -0.62
CA ILE A 101 -5.21 5.14 -1.09
C ILE A 101 -4.75 6.18 -0.07
N LEU A 102 -3.46 6.22 0.26
CA LEU A 102 -2.88 7.30 1.04
C LEU A 102 -3.01 8.63 0.28
N SER A 103 -3.68 9.61 0.86
CA SER A 103 -3.97 10.87 0.20
C SER A 103 -4.08 12.05 1.18
N ASP A 104 -3.89 13.27 0.70
CA ASP A 104 -4.17 14.47 1.50
C ASP A 104 -4.98 15.47 0.65
N PRO A 105 -6.25 15.75 0.99
CA PRO A 105 -7.03 15.21 2.11
C PRO A 105 -7.35 13.71 1.96
N ILE A 106 -7.81 13.07 3.05
CA ILE A 106 -8.34 11.69 3.00
C ILE A 106 -9.50 11.64 2.00
N ALA A 107 -9.42 10.77 0.99
CA ALA A 107 -10.40 10.68 -0.08
C ALA A 107 -11.83 10.39 0.42
N LEU A 108 -11.96 9.58 1.48
CA LEU A 108 -13.26 9.27 2.11
C LEU A 108 -13.91 10.48 2.82
N ASN A 109 -13.16 11.55 3.08
CA ASN A 109 -13.65 12.74 3.80
C ASN A 109 -14.07 13.88 2.87
N VAL A 110 -14.02 13.69 1.55
CA VAL A 110 -14.37 14.72 0.56
C VAL A 110 -15.41 14.20 -0.43
N SER A 111 -16.01 15.11 -1.21
CA SER A 111 -16.95 14.73 -2.26
C SER A 111 -16.30 13.79 -3.27
N GLY A 112 -17.00 12.73 -3.67
CA GLY A 112 -16.50 11.72 -4.62
C GLY A 112 -16.04 12.29 -5.97
N GLU A 113 -16.59 13.43 -6.40
CA GLU A 113 -16.24 14.11 -7.64
C GLU A 113 -15.01 15.04 -7.52
N SER A 114 -14.58 15.33 -6.28
CA SER A 114 -13.36 16.10 -6.02
C SER A 114 -12.13 15.35 -6.49
N THR A 115 -11.15 16.10 -6.96
CA THR A 115 -9.81 15.58 -7.24
C THR A 115 -8.96 15.65 -5.98
N VAL A 116 -8.24 14.57 -5.68
CA VAL A 116 -7.40 14.41 -4.49
C VAL A 116 -5.98 14.08 -4.92
N GLU A 117 -4.97 14.56 -4.18
CA GLU A 117 -3.56 14.22 -4.41
C GLU A 117 -3.18 12.97 -3.60
N ALA A 118 -2.65 11.96 -4.29
CA ALA A 118 -2.09 10.77 -3.68
C ALA A 118 -0.73 11.08 -3.05
N VAL A 119 -0.49 10.49 -1.89
CA VAL A 119 0.77 10.62 -1.17
C VAL A 119 1.88 9.89 -1.93
N LYS A 120 2.92 10.63 -2.25
CA LYS A 120 4.20 10.09 -2.73
C LYS A 120 4.95 9.60 -1.50
N LEU A 121 4.95 8.28 -1.26
CA LEU A 121 5.54 7.72 -0.06
C LEU A 121 7.07 7.86 -0.09
N THR A 122 7.63 8.41 0.98
CA THR A 122 9.07 8.57 1.18
C THR A 122 9.46 8.10 2.58
N LEU A 123 10.76 7.94 2.82
CA LEU A 123 11.26 7.62 4.17
C LEU A 123 10.91 8.72 5.19
N GLU A 124 10.81 9.98 4.73
CA GLU A 124 10.56 11.15 5.57
C GLU A 124 9.10 11.28 6.00
N ASN A 125 8.16 10.81 5.18
CA ASN A 125 6.73 10.97 5.44
C ASN A 125 6.00 9.69 5.88
N LEU A 126 6.59 8.50 5.74
CA LEU A 126 5.88 7.24 6.00
C LEU A 126 5.29 7.15 7.41
N THR A 127 5.93 7.76 8.40
CA THR A 127 5.48 7.72 9.80
C THR A 127 4.24 8.56 10.06
N GLN A 128 3.91 9.49 9.15
CA GLN A 128 2.68 10.29 9.19
C GLN A 128 1.46 9.45 8.83
N TYR A 129 1.65 8.37 8.07
CA TYR A 129 0.60 7.53 7.52
C TYR A 129 0.53 6.16 8.22
N GLY A 130 0.62 6.14 9.55
CA GLY A 130 0.49 4.93 10.36
C GLY A 130 -0.97 4.47 10.56
N PRO A 131 -1.21 3.39 11.31
CA PRO A 131 -2.56 2.85 11.51
C PRO A 131 -3.58 3.87 12.05
N ALA A 132 -3.13 4.81 12.88
CA ALA A 132 -3.98 5.86 13.46
C ALA A 132 -4.42 6.95 12.46
N TYR A 133 -3.85 6.96 11.24
CA TYR A 133 -4.33 7.76 10.13
C TYR A 133 -5.65 7.20 9.57
N PHE A 134 -5.84 5.88 9.69
CA PHE A 134 -6.98 5.16 9.12
C PHE A 134 -8.12 4.96 10.13
N VAL A 135 -7.80 4.71 11.39
CA VAL A 135 -8.78 4.47 12.47
C VAL A 135 -8.44 5.23 13.75
N ASP A 136 -9.46 5.45 14.57
CA ASP A 136 -9.28 5.98 15.91
C ASP A 136 -8.29 5.11 16.71
N LYS A 137 -7.39 5.77 17.45
CA LYS A 137 -6.36 5.12 18.28
C LYS A 137 -6.94 4.07 19.23
N LYS A 138 -8.17 4.24 19.70
CA LYS A 138 -8.88 3.30 20.58
C LYS A 138 -9.24 1.98 19.90
N GLN A 139 -9.26 1.96 18.56
CA GLN A 139 -9.64 0.79 17.78
C GLN A 139 -8.43 0.02 17.24
N LEU A 140 -7.20 0.51 17.41
CA LEU A 140 -5.99 -0.13 16.86
C LEU A 140 -5.78 -1.57 17.32
N SER A 141 -6.16 -1.90 18.55
CA SER A 141 -6.05 -3.27 19.07
C SER A 141 -7.02 -4.26 18.40
N ARG A 142 -8.04 -3.75 17.70
CA ARG A 142 -9.06 -4.55 17.01
C ARG A 142 -8.63 -4.96 15.61
N ILE A 143 -7.62 -4.31 15.03
CA ILE A 143 -7.12 -4.64 13.70
C ILE A 143 -6.52 -6.04 13.72
N ASP A 144 -7.15 -6.98 13.04
CA ASP A 144 -6.76 -8.40 12.96
C ASP A 144 -6.28 -8.80 11.56
N GLU A 145 -6.76 -8.13 10.52
CA GLU A 145 -6.30 -8.35 9.14
C GLU A 145 -5.85 -7.06 8.47
N TYR A 146 -4.90 -7.19 7.56
CA TYR A 146 -4.40 -6.09 6.74
C TYR A 146 -3.97 -6.56 5.36
N ASP A 147 -3.92 -5.61 4.42
CA ASP A 147 -3.16 -5.76 3.18
C ASP A 147 -2.60 -4.38 2.77
N ILE A 148 -1.46 -4.39 2.08
CA ILE A 148 -0.81 -3.17 1.58
C ILE A 148 -0.39 -3.41 0.13
N VAL A 149 -0.84 -2.52 -0.74
CA VAL A 149 -0.56 -2.57 -2.17
C VAL A 149 0.20 -1.33 -2.56
N THR A 150 1.24 -1.51 -3.38
CA THR A 150 2.01 -0.40 -3.93
C THR A 150 1.90 -0.30 -5.43
N HIS A 151 1.89 0.93 -5.94
CA HIS A 151 2.04 1.22 -7.35
C HIS A 151 3.21 2.19 -7.55
N VAL A 152 4.09 1.87 -8.49
CA VAL A 152 5.26 2.69 -8.81
C VAL A 152 5.04 3.34 -10.18
N MET A 153 5.09 4.67 -10.20
CA MET A 153 4.96 5.48 -11.41
C MET A 153 5.90 6.69 -11.29
N ASP A 154 6.71 6.92 -12.32
CA ASP A 154 7.72 7.99 -12.36
C ASP A 154 8.62 8.04 -11.12
N ASP A 155 9.17 6.89 -10.72
CA ASP A 155 10.00 6.70 -9.52
C ASP A 155 9.32 7.05 -8.18
N LYS A 156 8.02 7.32 -8.18
CA LYS A 156 7.21 7.58 -6.98
C LYS A 156 6.46 6.31 -6.60
N THR A 157 6.41 6.01 -5.30
CA THR A 157 5.58 4.94 -4.76
C THR A 157 4.30 5.53 -4.19
N TYR A 158 3.17 5.00 -4.63
CA TYR A 158 1.84 5.24 -4.09
C TYR A 158 1.34 3.98 -3.39
N VAL A 159 0.54 4.14 -2.34
CA VAL A 159 0.14 3.04 -1.47
C VAL A 159 -1.36 3.06 -1.21
N ALA A 160 -1.96 1.88 -1.20
CA ALA A 160 -3.28 1.64 -0.65
C ALA A 160 -3.18 0.62 0.49
N VAL A 161 -3.99 0.81 1.53
CA VAL A 161 -4.00 -0.04 2.72
C VAL A 161 -5.42 -0.52 2.97
N TYR A 162 -5.57 -1.82 3.22
CA TYR A 162 -6.78 -2.47 3.71
C TYR A 162 -6.60 -2.80 5.18
N LEU A 163 -7.67 -2.62 5.97
CA LEU A 163 -7.75 -3.04 7.36
C LEU A 163 -9.11 -3.67 7.64
N HIS A 164 -9.08 -4.78 8.37
CA HIS A 164 -10.23 -5.39 9.03
C HIS A 164 -10.14 -5.14 10.53
N LEU A 165 -11.28 -4.86 11.16
CA LEU A 165 -11.43 -4.64 12.59
C LEU A 165 -12.43 -5.62 13.16
N GLU A 166 -12.00 -6.43 14.12
CA GLU A 166 -12.90 -7.30 14.90
C GLU A 166 -13.94 -6.48 15.65
N GLU A 167 -15.12 -7.05 15.90
CA GLU A 167 -16.10 -6.49 16.83
C GLU A 167 -15.46 -6.20 18.20
N ALA A 168 -15.77 -5.04 18.77
CA ALA A 168 -15.23 -4.66 20.06
C ALA A 168 -15.76 -5.59 21.16
N LYS A 169 -14.83 -6.18 21.91
CA LYS A 169 -15.16 -7.00 23.06
C LYS A 169 -15.66 -6.08 24.19
N SER A 170 -16.87 -6.36 24.68
CA SER A 170 -17.48 -5.71 25.85
C SER A 170 -16.76 -6.06 27.15
#